data_AF-A0A8W8JG82-F1
#
_entry.id   AF-A0A8W8JG82-F1
#
_cell.length_a   1.000
_cell.length_b   1.000
_cell.length_c   1.000
_cell.angle_alpha   90.00
_cell.angle_beta   90.00
_cell.angle_gamma   90.00
#
_symmetry.space_group_name_H-M   'P 1'
#
loop_
_entity.id
_entity.type
_entity.pdbx_description
1 polymer ?
#
loop_
_entity_poly.entity_id
_entity_poly.type
_entity_poly.pdbx_seq_one_letter_code
_entity_poly.pdbx_strand_id
1 'polypeptide(L)'
;MVLEKIGQQMCFKECEAYGACLSINYNRGQFVCELNSGRQNNNLSLINDDDYVYKEIPRAVNKTCGNVTCNSYSKCVRTAFRDSVCIPFVCSDPEPPIENRIIVNRTYVPPSITYGCSPGFTSVGSKNVITCVPGQKWETRNYTCEGRCSGVLEVYEERPYCFINETATWDDAVQTCNSSGGHLVEIENLTKQNWIISKMISSNEYMWIGLTDRDSEGTWYWINSRKQPIFTDWSPSEPSGGTSEIDAVLNLISKKWHDVPTNFKATILCEI
;
A
#
# COMPACT_ATOMS: atom_id res chain seq x y z
N MET A 1 27.94 7.82 -6.31
CA MET A 1 27.68 9.05 -7.10
C MET A 1 26.20 9.47 -7.23
N VAL A 2 25.24 8.61 -7.64
CA VAL A 2 23.82 9.02 -7.77
C VAL A 2 23.11 9.12 -6.41
N LEU A 3 23.24 8.08 -5.57
CA LEU A 3 22.63 8.05 -4.23
C LEU A 3 23.17 9.15 -3.30
N GLU A 4 24.47 9.46 -3.40
CA GLU A 4 25.11 10.56 -2.65
C GLU A 4 24.49 11.92 -2.99
N LYS A 5 24.21 12.19 -4.27
CA LYS A 5 23.57 13.43 -4.71
C LYS A 5 22.13 13.55 -4.20
N ILE A 6 21.40 12.43 -4.18
CA ILE A 6 20.03 12.38 -3.66
C ILE A 6 20.03 12.63 -2.14
N GLY A 7 20.89 11.93 -1.40
CA GLY A 7 21.03 12.10 0.06
C GLY A 7 21.39 13.53 0.45
N GLN A 8 22.37 14.13 -0.24
CA GLN A 8 22.75 15.53 -0.03
C GLN A 8 21.60 16.52 -0.33
N GLN A 9 20.81 16.28 -1.39
CA GLN A 9 19.66 17.12 -1.74
C GLN A 9 18.53 17.00 -0.71
N MET A 10 18.28 15.81 -0.18
CA MET A 10 17.31 15.61 0.91
C MET A 10 17.74 16.33 2.18
N CYS A 11 19.02 16.22 2.54
CA CYS A 11 19.63 16.92 3.66
C CYS A 11 19.42 18.44 3.60
N PHE A 12 19.63 19.00 2.40
CA PHE A 12 19.44 20.42 2.14
C PHE A 12 17.98 20.85 2.30
N LYS A 13 17.05 20.06 1.76
CA LYS A 13 15.60 20.33 1.87
C LYS A 13 15.09 20.22 3.31
N GLU A 14 15.62 19.28 4.06
CA GLU A 14 15.34 19.11 5.49
C GLU A 14 15.75 20.38 6.25
N CYS A 15 16.93 20.91 5.96
CA CYS A 15 17.40 22.13 6.55
C CYS A 15 16.55 23.37 6.19
N GLU A 16 16.18 23.51 4.91
CA GLU A 16 15.27 24.56 4.45
C GLU A 16 13.87 24.46 5.08
N ALA A 17 13.39 23.25 5.38
CA ALA A 17 12.09 23.00 5.97
C ALA A 17 12.04 23.36 7.47
N TYR A 18 13.09 23.04 8.23
CA TYR A 18 13.17 23.36 9.65
C TYR A 18 13.47 24.84 9.92
N GLY A 19 14.05 25.55 8.94
CA GLY A 19 14.31 27.00 9.01
C GLY A 19 15.28 27.44 10.11
N ALA A 20 15.92 26.49 10.78
CA ALA A 20 16.79 26.71 11.93
C ALA A 20 18.27 26.56 11.60
N CYS A 21 18.65 25.98 10.45
CA CYS A 21 20.04 25.70 10.12
C CYS A 21 20.61 26.60 9.02
N LEU A 22 21.88 26.94 9.17
CA LEU A 22 22.68 27.79 8.28
C LEU A 22 23.58 26.94 7.36
N SER A 23 23.84 25.70 7.75
CA SER A 23 24.63 24.73 7.00
C SER A 23 24.21 23.29 7.32
N ILE A 24 24.59 22.39 6.42
CA ILE A 24 24.44 20.94 6.55
C ILE A 24 25.79 20.25 6.44
N ASN A 25 25.94 19.14 7.15
CA ASN A 25 27.06 18.21 6.98
C ASN A 25 26.51 16.79 6.75
N TYR A 26 26.75 16.22 5.57
CA TYR A 26 26.17 14.95 5.13
C TYR A 26 27.23 13.83 5.09
N ASN A 27 27.01 12.77 5.87
CA ASN A 27 27.88 11.59 5.86
C ASN A 27 27.52 10.65 4.68
N ARG A 28 28.47 10.42 3.77
CA ARG A 28 28.28 9.60 2.55
C ARG A 28 28.20 8.10 2.83
N GLY A 29 28.92 7.61 3.84
CA GLY A 29 28.98 6.18 4.19
C GLY A 29 27.79 5.70 5.02
N GLN A 30 27.25 6.59 5.86
CA GLN A 30 26.14 6.29 6.77
C GLN A 30 24.79 6.87 6.31
N PHE A 31 24.79 7.73 5.29
CA PHE A 31 23.59 8.42 4.79
C PHE A 31 22.86 9.26 5.85
N VAL A 32 23.61 9.88 6.78
CA VAL A 32 23.08 10.68 7.90
C VAL A 32 23.35 12.18 7.69
N CYS A 33 22.40 13.01 8.13
CA CYS A 33 22.44 14.46 8.08
C CYS A 33 22.68 15.10 9.44
N GLU A 34 23.63 16.02 9.50
CA GLU A 34 23.83 16.91 10.64
C GLU A 34 23.44 18.35 10.24
N LEU A 35 22.43 18.89 10.91
CA LEU A 35 21.87 20.23 10.66
C LEU A 35 22.42 21.22 11.69
N ASN A 36 23.02 22.32 11.24
CA ASN A 36 23.73 23.25 12.13
C ASN A 36 23.06 24.62 12.22
N SER A 37 22.64 25.01 13.43
CA SER A 37 21.77 26.16 13.69
C SER A 37 22.42 27.38 14.37
N GLY A 38 23.67 27.29 14.84
CA GLY A 38 24.31 28.34 15.63
C GLY A 38 25.71 28.72 15.18
N ARG A 39 26.11 29.99 15.41
CA ARG A 39 27.53 30.38 15.53
C ARG A 39 28.11 29.59 16.71
N GLN A 40 29.14 28.80 16.47
CA GLN A 40 29.74 27.87 17.45
C GLN A 40 30.10 28.55 18.78
N ASN A 41 29.64 27.96 19.89
CA ASN A 41 30.43 27.83 21.12
C ASN A 41 30.48 26.34 21.44
N ASN A 42 31.44 25.65 20.82
CA ASN A 42 32.12 24.42 21.25
C ASN A 42 32.70 23.71 20.01
N ASN A 43 34.01 23.50 20.05
CA ASN A 43 34.88 22.90 19.03
C ASN A 43 34.38 21.57 18.42
N LEU A 44 33.53 21.64 17.40
CA LEU A 44 33.43 20.62 16.35
C LEU A 44 33.47 21.35 15.01
N SER A 45 34.67 21.53 14.46
CA SER A 45 34.83 22.00 13.08
C SER A 45 34.10 21.04 12.14
N LEU A 46 33.07 21.51 11.43
CA LEU A 46 32.38 20.73 10.42
C LEU A 46 33.41 20.36 9.33
N ILE A 47 33.66 19.07 9.17
CA ILE A 47 34.72 18.56 8.29
C ILE A 47 34.10 18.29 6.91
N ASN A 48 34.77 18.77 5.86
CA ASN A 48 34.48 18.39 4.48
C ASN A 48 35.62 17.48 4.01
N ASP A 49 35.39 16.17 4.02
CA ASP A 49 36.39 15.14 3.70
C ASP A 49 35.77 14.03 2.81
N ASP A 50 36.44 12.89 2.69
CA ASP A 50 35.97 11.79 1.84
C ASP A 50 34.65 11.18 2.37
N ASP A 51 34.43 11.23 3.68
CA ASP A 51 33.27 10.69 4.37
C ASP A 51 32.14 11.73 4.53
N TYR A 52 32.46 13.04 4.51
CA TYR A 52 31.52 14.12 4.82
C TYR A 52 31.42 15.22 3.74
N VAL A 53 30.20 15.71 3.49
CA VAL A 53 29.93 16.84 2.57
C VAL A 53 29.28 18.00 3.28
N TYR A 54 30.03 19.11 3.40
CA TYR A 54 29.53 20.37 3.94
C TYR A 54 28.87 21.25 2.88
N LYS A 55 27.75 21.91 3.21
CA LYS A 55 27.11 22.91 2.35
C LYS A 55 26.39 24.00 3.14
N GLU A 56 26.61 25.26 2.75
CA GLU A 56 25.88 26.43 3.25
C GLU A 56 24.59 26.68 2.48
N ILE A 57 23.57 27.22 3.16
CA ILE A 57 22.23 27.46 2.60
C ILE A 57 21.92 28.97 2.48
N PRO A 58 21.79 29.52 1.26
CA PRO A 58 21.31 30.89 1.04
C PRO A 58 19.78 31.00 1.20
N ARG A 59 19.30 32.03 1.92
CA ARG A 59 17.92 32.25 2.38
C ARG A 59 16.83 32.27 1.27
N ALA A 60 15.63 31.73 1.57
CA ALA A 60 14.38 31.89 0.81
C ALA A 60 13.48 33.05 1.33
N VAL A 61 12.57 33.56 0.49
CA VAL A 61 11.76 34.81 0.62
C VAL A 61 10.29 34.53 1.02
N ASN A 62 9.57 35.55 1.51
CA ASN A 62 8.86 35.50 2.78
C ASN A 62 7.63 36.49 2.92
N LYS A 63 6.75 36.34 3.94
CA LYS A 63 5.81 37.33 4.57
C LYS A 63 6.36 37.95 5.88
N THR A 64 6.38 39.27 6.04
CA THR A 64 7.09 39.95 7.16
C THR A 64 6.42 39.82 8.53
N CYS A 65 7.22 39.57 9.56
CA CYS A 65 6.87 39.65 10.97
C CYS A 65 8.09 40.10 11.78
N GLY A 66 8.08 41.36 12.22
CA GLY A 66 9.30 42.00 12.72
C GLY A 66 10.38 42.01 11.62
N ASN A 67 11.57 41.49 11.94
CA ASN A 67 12.71 41.41 11.00
C ASN A 67 12.81 40.07 10.28
N VAL A 68 11.98 39.09 10.64
CA VAL A 68 11.95 37.77 9.99
C VAL A 68 10.76 37.75 9.07
N THR A 69 10.90 37.03 7.97
CA THR A 69 9.86 36.97 6.99
C THR A 69 9.61 35.43 6.81
N CYS A 70 8.35 34.98 6.77
CA CYS A 70 7.93 33.57 6.84
C CYS A 70 7.19 33.12 5.57
N ASN A 71 7.33 31.87 5.14
CA ASN A 71 6.51 31.36 4.03
C ASN A 71 5.02 31.25 4.42
N SER A 72 4.13 30.97 3.45
CA SER A 72 2.68 30.86 3.68
C SER A 72 2.25 29.70 4.58
N TYR A 73 3.15 28.76 4.88
CA TYR A 73 2.93 27.55 5.68
C TYR A 73 3.62 27.61 7.05
N SER A 74 4.05 28.80 7.48
CA SER A 74 4.62 29.03 8.80
C SER A 74 3.87 30.14 9.54
N LYS A 75 3.68 29.97 10.84
CA LYS A 75 3.18 30.99 11.75
C LYS A 75 4.36 31.78 12.30
N CYS A 76 4.29 33.11 12.24
CA CYS A 76 5.20 33.92 13.02
C CYS A 76 4.80 33.89 14.49
N VAL A 77 5.77 33.58 15.36
CA VAL A 77 5.63 33.64 16.81
C VAL A 77 6.71 34.57 17.35
N ARG A 78 6.33 35.41 18.32
CA ARG A 78 7.28 36.23 19.08
C ARG A 78 7.66 35.50 20.35
N THR A 79 8.96 35.28 20.57
CA THR A 79 9.45 34.55 21.74
C THR A 79 9.42 35.45 22.99
N ALA A 80 9.58 34.84 24.17
CA ALA A 80 9.73 35.57 25.43
C ALA A 80 10.93 36.55 25.43
N PHE A 81 11.93 36.29 24.58
CA PHE A 81 13.11 37.14 24.37
C PHE A 81 12.93 38.22 23.30
N ARG A 82 11.71 38.40 22.79
CA ARG A 82 11.29 39.36 21.75
C ARG A 82 11.74 39.06 20.32
N ASP A 83 12.33 37.90 20.08
CA ASP A 83 12.70 37.44 18.73
C ASP A 83 11.47 37.02 17.93
N SER A 84 11.52 37.20 16.61
CA SER A 84 10.50 36.74 15.68
C SER A 84 10.97 35.44 15.03
N VAL A 85 10.19 34.36 15.15
CA VAL A 85 10.54 33.04 14.59
C VAL A 85 9.38 32.53 13.74
N CYS A 86 9.70 31.91 12.59
CA CYS A 86 8.73 31.23 11.74
C CYS A 86 8.63 29.76 12.15
N ILE A 87 7.51 29.38 12.75
CA ILE A 87 7.23 28.00 13.13
C ILE A 87 6.36 27.39 12.02
N PRO A 88 6.79 26.33 11.31
CA PRO A 88 5.95 25.67 10.31
C PRO A 88 4.65 25.16 10.94
N PHE A 89 3.55 25.14 10.18
CA PHE A 89 2.35 24.44 10.62
C PHE A 89 2.64 22.95 10.68
N VAL A 90 2.76 22.41 11.89
CA VAL A 90 2.84 20.97 12.12
C VAL A 90 1.43 20.50 12.43
N CYS A 91 0.82 19.77 11.49
CA CYS A 91 -0.31 18.91 11.83
C CYS A 91 0.24 17.75 12.65
N SER A 92 -0.52 17.27 13.64
CA SER A 92 -0.22 15.97 14.24
C SER A 92 -0.08 14.94 13.12
N ASP A 93 0.76 13.91 13.35
CA ASP A 93 0.74 12.74 12.47
C ASP A 93 -0.73 12.37 12.26
N PRO A 94 -1.17 12.16 11.01
CA PRO A 94 -2.52 11.68 10.78
C PRO A 94 -2.65 10.40 11.62
N GLU A 95 -3.41 10.45 12.73
CA GLU A 95 -3.75 9.24 13.48
C GLU A 95 -4.29 8.27 12.46
N PRO A 96 -3.65 7.13 12.19
CA PRO A 96 -3.88 6.38 10.98
C PRO A 96 -5.37 6.00 10.91
N PRO A 97 -6.13 6.42 9.88
CA PRO A 97 -7.45 5.86 9.80
C PRO A 97 -7.82 5.49 8.37
N ILE A 98 -8.81 4.61 8.33
CA ILE A 98 -9.60 4.23 7.18
C ILE A 98 -9.04 2.98 6.50
N GLU A 99 -9.82 1.93 6.71
CA GLU A 99 -9.78 0.64 6.05
C GLU A 99 -9.27 0.73 4.61
N ASN A 100 -8.35 -0.16 4.25
CA ASN A 100 -7.99 -0.41 2.86
C ASN A 100 -7.25 0.72 2.13
N ARG A 101 -6.52 1.55 2.89
CA ARG A 101 -5.67 2.64 2.36
C ARG A 101 -4.23 2.51 2.81
N ILE A 102 -3.31 2.95 1.95
CA ILE A 102 -1.89 3.05 2.24
C ILE A 102 -1.39 4.49 2.07
N ILE A 103 -0.32 4.85 2.79
CA ILE A 103 0.39 6.11 2.55
C ILE A 103 1.43 5.84 1.45
N VAL A 104 1.25 6.47 0.29
CA VAL A 104 2.18 6.30 -0.85
C VAL A 104 3.29 7.34 -0.87
N ASN A 105 3.05 8.52 -0.28
CA ASN A 105 4.05 9.58 -0.22
C ASN A 105 3.75 10.59 0.90
N ARG A 106 4.80 11.20 1.45
CA ARG A 106 4.73 12.34 2.37
C ARG A 106 5.61 13.48 1.86
N THR A 107 5.06 14.69 1.85
CA THR A 107 5.83 15.92 1.62
C THR A 107 5.84 16.75 2.90
N TYR A 108 6.85 17.60 3.06
CA TYR A 108 7.05 18.38 4.29
C TYR A 108 6.87 19.89 4.08
N VAL A 109 6.88 20.37 2.82
CA VAL A 109 6.72 21.80 2.49
C VAL A 109 5.85 21.97 1.23
N PRO A 110 4.53 22.24 1.37
CA PRO A 110 3.77 22.13 2.61
C PRO A 110 3.62 20.67 3.07
N PRO A 111 3.41 20.41 4.38
CA PRO A 111 3.17 19.06 4.87
C PRO A 111 1.97 18.46 4.15
N SER A 112 2.16 17.38 3.40
CA SER A 112 1.09 16.71 2.67
C SER A 112 1.26 15.20 2.71
N ILE A 113 0.14 14.49 2.66
CA ILE A 113 0.09 13.02 2.60
C ILE A 113 -0.66 12.63 1.35
N THR A 114 -0.05 11.78 0.53
CA THR A 114 -0.72 11.14 -0.59
C THR A 114 -1.18 9.76 -0.14
N TYR A 115 -2.47 9.49 -0.31
CA TYR A 115 -3.07 8.19 -0.08
C TYR A 115 -3.15 7.41 -1.38
N GLY A 116 -2.86 6.12 -1.26
CA GLY A 116 -3.18 5.09 -2.24
C GLY A 116 -4.21 4.13 -1.68
N CYS A 117 -4.77 3.30 -2.55
CA CYS A 117 -5.58 2.16 -2.13
C CYS A 117 -4.69 0.95 -1.89
N SER A 118 -5.04 0.13 -0.91
CA SER A 118 -4.46 -1.21 -0.80
C SER A 118 -4.74 -2.00 -2.09
N PRO A 119 -3.90 -2.99 -2.43
CA PRO A 119 -4.18 -3.86 -3.58
C PRO A 119 -5.61 -4.41 -3.51
N GLY A 120 -6.32 -4.46 -4.65
CA GLY A 120 -7.73 -4.90 -4.74
C GLY A 120 -8.79 -3.82 -4.55
N PHE A 121 -8.36 -2.62 -4.20
CA PHE A 121 -9.23 -1.46 -4.06
C PHE A 121 -8.94 -0.43 -5.12
N THR A 122 -10.01 0.21 -5.59
CA THR A 122 -9.91 1.32 -6.54
C THR A 122 -10.22 2.64 -5.88
N SER A 123 -9.49 3.67 -6.30
CA SER A 123 -9.71 5.04 -5.83
C SER A 123 -11.02 5.58 -6.38
N VAL A 124 -11.89 6.03 -5.50
CA VAL A 124 -13.11 6.77 -5.82
C VAL A 124 -12.98 8.19 -5.27
N GLY A 125 -13.33 9.18 -6.08
CA GLY A 125 -13.09 10.60 -5.79
C GLY A 125 -11.76 11.11 -6.34
N SER A 126 -11.51 12.41 -6.15
CA SER A 126 -10.45 13.15 -6.84
C SER A 126 -9.35 13.70 -5.93
N LYS A 127 -9.49 13.59 -4.59
CA LYS A 127 -8.60 14.27 -3.64
C LYS A 127 -7.82 13.28 -2.76
N ASN A 128 -6.90 12.55 -3.39
CA ASN A 128 -6.02 11.57 -2.73
C ASN A 128 -4.83 12.20 -1.97
N VAL A 129 -4.55 13.49 -2.22
CA VAL A 129 -3.57 14.28 -1.47
C VAL A 129 -4.29 15.16 -0.45
N ILE A 130 -3.85 15.13 0.80
CA ILE A 130 -4.22 16.11 1.82
C ILE A 130 -3.02 16.95 2.20
N THR A 131 -3.24 18.25 2.36
CA THR A 131 -2.23 19.19 2.83
C THR A 131 -2.61 19.73 4.21
N CYS A 132 -1.62 19.98 5.05
CA CYS A 132 -1.80 20.62 6.34
C CYS A 132 -2.04 22.11 6.12
N VAL A 133 -3.21 22.61 6.56
CA VAL A 133 -3.60 24.01 6.38
C VAL A 133 -3.46 24.81 7.69
N PRO A 134 -3.42 26.16 7.60
CA PRO A 134 -3.38 27.02 8.78
C PRO A 134 -4.47 26.64 9.80
N GLY A 135 -4.07 26.47 11.06
CA GLY A 135 -4.94 25.97 12.13
C GLY A 135 -4.70 24.50 12.51
N GLN A 136 -3.62 23.87 12.01
CA GLN A 136 -3.22 22.50 12.35
C GLN A 136 -4.29 21.46 11.99
N LYS A 137 -4.97 21.68 10.86
CA LYS A 137 -6.00 20.77 10.35
C LYS A 137 -5.57 20.25 8.99
N TRP A 138 -5.83 18.97 8.75
CA TRP A 138 -5.73 18.40 7.41
C TRP A 138 -6.91 18.88 6.57
N GLU A 139 -6.68 19.18 5.29
CA GLU A 139 -7.77 19.45 4.35
C GLU A 139 -8.80 18.32 4.31
N THR A 140 -10.07 18.68 4.05
CA THR A 140 -11.14 17.71 3.84
C THR A 140 -10.82 16.82 2.65
N ARG A 141 -10.98 15.50 2.86
CA ARG A 141 -10.75 14.46 1.87
C ARG A 141 -12.00 14.20 1.04
N ASN A 142 -11.81 13.91 -0.24
CA ASN A 142 -12.80 13.31 -1.14
C ASN A 142 -12.10 12.20 -1.93
N TYR A 143 -11.70 11.17 -1.19
CA TYR A 143 -10.98 10.01 -1.66
C TYR A 143 -11.42 8.82 -0.82
N THR A 144 -11.98 7.81 -1.46
CA THR A 144 -12.36 6.51 -0.88
C THR A 144 -11.66 5.40 -1.65
N CYS A 145 -11.45 4.27 -0.97
CA CYS A 145 -10.95 3.06 -1.60
C CYS A 145 -12.10 2.07 -1.56
N GLU A 146 -12.71 1.85 -2.72
CA GLU A 146 -13.83 0.96 -2.88
C GLU A 146 -13.31 -0.34 -3.49
N GLY A 147 -13.60 -1.45 -2.81
CA GLY A 147 -13.24 -2.77 -3.31
C GLY A 147 -14.08 -3.04 -4.55
N ARG A 148 -13.47 -3.58 -5.61
CA ARG A 148 -14.24 -4.17 -6.71
C ARG A 148 -14.79 -5.54 -6.31
N CYS A 149 -15.31 -5.65 -5.09
CA CYS A 149 -15.72 -6.90 -4.47
C CYS A 149 -17.15 -6.75 -4.01
N SER A 150 -18.06 -7.55 -4.58
CA SER A 150 -19.46 -7.65 -4.13
C SER A 150 -19.61 -8.52 -2.87
N GLY A 151 -18.50 -9.10 -2.39
CA GLY A 151 -18.44 -10.00 -1.25
C GLY A 151 -17.66 -9.44 -0.05
N VAL A 152 -17.23 -10.34 0.83
CA VAL A 152 -16.35 -10.02 1.97
C VAL A 152 -14.91 -9.99 1.47
N LEU A 153 -14.20 -8.89 1.73
CA LEU A 153 -12.80 -8.79 1.37
C LEU A 153 -11.89 -9.17 2.54
N GLU A 154 -10.89 -9.99 2.25
CA GLU A 154 -9.85 -10.41 3.18
C GLU A 154 -8.47 -10.19 2.55
N VAL A 155 -7.42 -10.13 3.38
CA VAL A 155 -6.04 -9.95 2.91
C VAL A 155 -5.19 -11.14 3.37
N TYR A 156 -4.40 -11.70 2.45
CA TYR A 156 -3.41 -12.74 2.71
C TYR A 156 -2.13 -12.45 1.93
N GLU A 157 -1.00 -12.43 2.63
CA GLU A 157 0.32 -12.09 2.07
C GLU A 157 0.27 -10.79 1.23
N GLU A 158 -0.35 -9.75 1.80
CA GLU A 158 -0.53 -8.43 1.18
C GLU A 158 -1.38 -8.43 -0.12
N ARG A 159 -1.98 -9.58 -0.47
CA ARG A 159 -2.90 -9.73 -1.59
C ARG A 159 -4.36 -9.77 -1.12
N PRO A 160 -5.26 -9.10 -1.83
CA PRO A 160 -6.68 -9.07 -1.56
C PRO A 160 -7.38 -10.31 -2.11
N TYR A 161 -8.39 -10.78 -1.39
CA TYR A 161 -9.25 -11.88 -1.81
C TYR A 161 -10.70 -11.51 -1.53
N CYS A 162 -11.57 -11.78 -2.50
CA CYS A 162 -12.99 -11.46 -2.43
C CYS A 162 -13.81 -12.74 -2.30
N PHE A 163 -14.43 -12.92 -1.15
CA PHE A 163 -15.32 -14.03 -0.83
C PHE A 163 -16.77 -13.66 -1.12
N ILE A 164 -17.33 -14.22 -2.20
CA ILE A 164 -18.71 -13.93 -2.64
C ILE A 164 -19.59 -15.13 -2.30
N ASN A 165 -20.60 -14.90 -1.45
CA ASN A 165 -21.45 -15.97 -0.92
C ASN A 165 -22.56 -16.43 -1.89
N GLU A 166 -22.74 -15.73 -3.01
CA GLU A 166 -23.63 -16.15 -4.10
C GLU A 166 -23.03 -17.34 -4.84
N THR A 167 -23.89 -18.27 -5.30
CA THR A 167 -23.45 -19.42 -6.07
C THR A 167 -23.64 -19.21 -7.56
N ALA A 168 -22.61 -19.56 -8.34
CA ALA A 168 -22.59 -19.39 -9.78
C ALA A 168 -21.99 -20.61 -10.47
N THR A 169 -22.14 -20.71 -11.79
CA THR A 169 -21.36 -21.69 -12.58
C THR A 169 -19.89 -21.28 -12.62
N TRP A 170 -18.98 -22.19 -13.00
CA TRP A 170 -17.56 -21.85 -13.08
C TRP A 170 -17.29 -20.71 -14.07
N ASP A 171 -17.94 -20.71 -15.23
CA ASP A 171 -17.81 -19.66 -16.24
C ASP A 171 -18.27 -18.29 -15.73
N ASP A 172 -19.42 -18.25 -15.03
CA ASP A 172 -19.93 -17.03 -14.40
C ASP A 172 -19.00 -16.54 -13.28
N ALA A 173 -18.40 -17.47 -12.53
CA ALA A 173 -17.46 -17.16 -11.46
C ALA A 173 -16.16 -16.54 -12.02
N VAL A 174 -15.63 -17.07 -13.13
CA VAL A 174 -14.50 -16.48 -13.86
C VAL A 174 -14.83 -15.06 -14.32
N GLN A 175 -16.00 -14.85 -14.94
CA GLN A 175 -16.43 -13.52 -15.38
C GLN A 175 -16.60 -12.55 -14.22
N THR A 176 -17.13 -13.02 -13.09
CA THR A 176 -17.29 -12.24 -11.86
C THR A 176 -15.94 -11.76 -11.36
N CYS A 177 -14.97 -12.66 -11.21
CA CYS A 177 -13.63 -12.29 -10.74
C CYS A 177 -12.89 -11.37 -11.72
N ASN A 178 -13.00 -11.61 -13.02
CA ASN A 178 -12.42 -10.73 -14.04
C ASN A 178 -13.02 -9.31 -13.98
N SER A 179 -14.33 -9.19 -13.76
CA SER A 179 -15.02 -7.90 -13.61
C SER A 179 -14.60 -7.18 -12.32
N SER A 180 -14.26 -7.95 -11.29
CA SER A 180 -13.63 -7.48 -10.06
C SER A 180 -12.17 -7.05 -10.22
N GLY A 181 -11.58 -7.22 -11.41
CA GLY A 181 -10.18 -6.90 -11.68
C GLY A 181 -9.19 -7.96 -11.17
N GLY A 182 -9.68 -9.15 -10.85
CA GLY A 182 -8.89 -10.29 -10.39
C GLY A 182 -9.17 -11.55 -11.22
N HIS A 183 -8.95 -12.72 -10.63
CA HIS A 183 -9.24 -14.02 -11.23
C HIS A 183 -9.72 -15.01 -10.15
N LEU A 184 -10.27 -16.17 -10.54
CA LEU A 184 -10.51 -17.25 -9.59
C LEU A 184 -9.21 -17.65 -8.88
N VAL A 185 -9.29 -17.93 -7.59
CA VAL A 185 -8.12 -18.19 -6.76
C VAL A 185 -7.26 -19.35 -7.29
N GLU A 186 -5.94 -19.17 -7.28
CA GLU A 186 -4.98 -20.25 -7.48
C GLU A 186 -4.47 -20.71 -6.11
N ILE A 187 -4.41 -22.01 -5.84
CA ILE A 187 -3.95 -22.53 -4.54
C ILE A 187 -2.58 -23.18 -4.74
N GLU A 188 -1.52 -22.44 -4.41
CA GLU A 188 -0.14 -22.87 -4.67
C GLU A 188 0.44 -23.74 -3.55
N ASN A 189 -0.17 -23.73 -2.37
CA ASN A 189 0.29 -24.49 -1.22
C ASN A 189 -0.81 -24.71 -0.16
N LEU A 190 -0.54 -25.65 0.75
CA LEU A 190 -1.45 -26.01 1.84
C LEU A 190 -1.70 -24.85 2.83
N THR A 191 -0.74 -23.94 3.00
CA THR A 191 -0.91 -22.77 3.90
C THR A 191 -1.99 -21.84 3.39
N LYS A 192 -1.98 -21.50 2.10
CA LYS A 192 -3.02 -20.69 1.45
C LYS A 192 -4.38 -21.36 1.53
N GLN A 193 -4.46 -22.67 1.26
CA GLN A 193 -5.71 -23.43 1.41
C GLN A 193 -6.27 -23.36 2.84
N ASN A 194 -5.43 -23.60 3.85
CA ASN A 194 -5.86 -23.55 5.24
C ASN A 194 -6.31 -22.15 5.65
N TRP A 195 -5.63 -21.11 5.16
CA TRP A 195 -6.06 -19.73 5.36
C TRP A 195 -7.44 -19.49 4.73
N ILE A 196 -7.66 -19.88 3.47
CA ILE A 196 -8.96 -19.79 2.78
C ILE A 196 -10.06 -20.45 3.62
N ILE A 197 -9.83 -21.70 4.06
CA ILE A 197 -10.78 -22.46 4.88
C ILE A 197 -11.07 -21.73 6.20
N SER A 198 -10.06 -21.10 6.82
CA SER A 198 -10.24 -20.36 8.09
C SER A 198 -11.10 -19.09 7.96
N LYS A 199 -11.25 -18.55 6.74
CA LYS A 199 -12.00 -17.31 6.48
C LYS A 199 -13.45 -17.55 6.11
N MET A 200 -13.83 -18.79 5.85
CA MET A 200 -15.17 -19.09 5.40
C MET A 200 -16.19 -19.09 6.54
N ILE A 201 -17.17 -18.21 6.40
CA ILE A 201 -18.40 -18.13 7.20
C ILE A 201 -19.59 -18.74 6.40
N SER A 202 -19.33 -19.24 5.18
CA SER A 202 -20.38 -19.68 4.26
C SER A 202 -21.13 -20.91 4.76
N SER A 203 -22.44 -20.92 4.54
CA SER A 203 -23.30 -22.09 4.68
C SER A 203 -23.20 -23.07 3.50
N ASN A 204 -22.52 -22.69 2.42
CA ASN A 204 -22.33 -23.54 1.24
C ASN A 204 -21.08 -24.40 1.39
N GLU A 205 -21.15 -25.64 0.93
CA GLU A 205 -20.09 -26.63 1.13
C GLU A 205 -18.95 -26.51 0.11
N TYR A 206 -19.20 -25.88 -1.04
CA TYR A 206 -18.27 -25.83 -2.16
C TYR A 206 -17.96 -24.39 -2.59
N MET A 207 -16.72 -24.20 -3.00
CA MET A 207 -16.19 -22.94 -3.50
C MET A 207 -15.34 -23.17 -4.74
N TRP A 208 -15.52 -22.34 -5.76
CA TRP A 208 -14.73 -22.42 -6.98
C TRP A 208 -13.26 -22.07 -6.76
N ILE A 209 -12.39 -22.82 -7.42
CA ILE A 209 -10.97 -22.47 -7.59
C ILE A 209 -10.66 -22.35 -9.09
N GLY A 210 -9.57 -21.68 -9.43
CA GLY A 210 -9.21 -21.42 -10.82
C GLY A 210 -8.66 -22.62 -11.59
N LEU A 211 -8.77 -23.84 -11.08
CA LEU A 211 -8.20 -25.04 -11.68
C LEU A 211 -9.21 -25.70 -12.63
N THR A 212 -8.75 -26.06 -13.84
CA THR A 212 -9.56 -26.68 -14.89
C THR A 212 -8.67 -27.55 -15.78
N ASP A 213 -9.24 -28.55 -16.46
CA ASP A 213 -8.58 -29.34 -17.49
C ASP A 213 -9.31 -29.29 -18.84
N ARG A 214 -10.17 -28.28 -19.04
CA ARG A 214 -10.98 -28.01 -20.25
C ARG A 214 -10.23 -28.15 -21.59
N ASP A 215 -8.93 -27.85 -21.63
CA ASP A 215 -8.13 -27.93 -22.85
C ASP A 215 -7.75 -29.38 -23.22
N SER A 216 -7.56 -30.23 -22.22
CA SER A 216 -7.17 -31.63 -22.40
C SER A 216 -7.43 -32.40 -21.10
N GLU A 217 -8.39 -33.33 -21.18
CA GLU A 217 -8.74 -34.27 -20.10
C GLU A 217 -7.51 -34.82 -19.36
N GLY A 218 -7.54 -34.73 -18.03
CA GLY A 218 -6.47 -35.19 -17.14
C GLY A 218 -5.26 -34.26 -17.08
N THR A 219 -5.23 -33.16 -17.83
CA THR A 219 -4.17 -32.13 -17.81
C THR A 219 -4.67 -30.84 -17.17
N TRP A 220 -4.64 -30.81 -15.85
CA TRP A 220 -5.09 -29.67 -15.05
C TRP A 220 -4.13 -28.47 -15.12
N TYR A 221 -4.71 -27.28 -15.23
CA TYR A 221 -3.98 -26.01 -15.19
C TYR A 221 -4.80 -24.91 -14.51
N TRP A 222 -4.12 -23.90 -14.00
CA TRP A 222 -4.75 -22.69 -13.48
C TRP A 222 -5.15 -21.77 -14.64
N ILE A 223 -6.43 -21.38 -14.71
CA ILE A 223 -6.98 -20.62 -15.83
C ILE A 223 -6.26 -19.29 -16.06
N ASN A 224 -5.81 -18.63 -15.00
CA ASN A 224 -5.16 -17.33 -15.06
C ASN A 224 -3.67 -17.43 -15.36
N SER A 225 -2.88 -18.14 -14.55
CA SER A 225 -1.44 -18.25 -14.76
C SER A 225 -1.05 -19.18 -15.91
N ARG A 226 -1.98 -20.01 -16.39
CA ARG A 226 -1.79 -21.03 -17.44
C ARG A 226 -0.72 -22.06 -17.09
N LYS A 227 -0.46 -22.25 -15.79
CA LYS A 227 0.53 -23.20 -15.25
C LYS A 227 -0.16 -24.46 -14.73
N GLN A 228 0.54 -25.58 -14.81
CA GLN A 228 0.14 -26.80 -14.10
C GLN A 228 0.31 -26.60 -12.58
N PRO A 229 -0.58 -27.19 -11.77
CA PRO A 229 -0.48 -27.08 -10.32
C PRO A 229 0.77 -27.82 -9.81
N ILE A 230 1.58 -27.13 -9.00
CA ILE A 230 2.69 -27.75 -8.25
C ILE A 230 2.24 -28.38 -6.94
N PHE A 231 1.04 -28.02 -6.48
CA PHE A 231 0.37 -28.52 -5.30
C PHE A 231 -1.05 -28.91 -5.70
N THR A 232 -1.50 -30.09 -5.27
CA THR A 232 -2.87 -30.55 -5.45
C THR A 232 -3.35 -31.20 -4.17
N ASP A 233 -4.61 -30.99 -3.82
CA ASP A 233 -5.21 -31.61 -2.64
C ASP A 233 -6.56 -32.27 -2.95
N TRP A 234 -6.58 -33.06 -4.01
CA TRP A 234 -7.72 -33.87 -4.44
C TRP A 234 -8.24 -34.79 -3.33
N SER A 235 -9.56 -34.97 -3.30
CA SER A 235 -10.19 -35.98 -2.45
C SER A 235 -9.79 -37.39 -2.90
N PRO A 236 -9.82 -38.41 -2.03
CA PRO A 236 -9.48 -39.77 -2.45
C PRO A 236 -10.33 -40.22 -3.65
N SER A 237 -9.64 -40.66 -4.71
CA SER A 237 -10.20 -41.07 -6.01
C SER A 237 -10.55 -39.93 -6.97
N GLU A 238 -10.39 -38.66 -6.59
CA GLU A 238 -10.52 -37.52 -7.50
C GLU A 238 -9.17 -37.18 -8.18
N PRO A 239 -9.19 -36.53 -9.36
CA PRO A 239 -10.37 -36.25 -10.19
C PRO A 239 -10.93 -37.54 -10.84
N SER A 240 -12.25 -37.71 -10.83
CA SER A 240 -12.91 -38.97 -11.25
C SER A 240 -13.96 -38.84 -12.36
N GLY A 241 -14.38 -37.61 -12.66
CA GLY A 241 -15.52 -37.37 -13.56
C GLY A 241 -15.17 -37.30 -15.04
N GLY A 242 -13.89 -37.38 -15.40
CA GLY A 242 -13.43 -37.40 -16.79
C GLY A 242 -13.92 -36.18 -17.57
N THR A 243 -14.22 -36.36 -18.87
CA THR A 243 -14.65 -35.24 -19.74
C THR A 243 -15.99 -34.61 -19.35
N SER A 244 -16.71 -35.16 -18.37
CA SER A 244 -17.93 -34.57 -17.82
C SER A 244 -17.68 -33.61 -16.65
N GLU A 245 -16.52 -33.65 -16.02
CA GLU A 245 -16.17 -32.85 -14.84
C GLU A 245 -14.80 -32.20 -15.04
N ILE A 246 -14.82 -30.96 -15.52
CA ILE A 246 -13.64 -30.31 -16.10
C ILE A 246 -13.20 -29.05 -15.34
N ASP A 247 -13.86 -28.79 -14.20
CA ASP A 247 -13.67 -27.61 -13.35
C ASP A 247 -13.57 -28.05 -11.89
N ALA A 248 -12.63 -27.47 -11.13
CA ALA A 248 -12.41 -27.87 -9.75
C ALA A 248 -13.08 -26.94 -8.73
N VAL A 249 -13.55 -27.54 -7.64
CA VAL A 249 -14.01 -26.87 -6.41
C VAL A 249 -13.17 -27.31 -5.21
N LEU A 250 -13.03 -26.42 -4.22
CA LEU A 250 -12.66 -26.78 -2.87
C LEU A 250 -13.93 -27.11 -2.07
N ASN A 251 -14.03 -28.33 -1.57
CA ASN A 251 -15.03 -28.71 -0.56
C ASN A 251 -14.54 -28.24 0.81
N LEU A 252 -15.31 -27.34 1.44
CA LEU A 252 -14.97 -26.68 2.69
C LEU A 252 -15.12 -27.59 3.93
N ILE A 253 -15.88 -28.67 3.81
CA ILE A 253 -16.08 -29.66 4.88
C ILE A 253 -14.94 -30.69 4.86
N SER A 254 -14.73 -31.36 3.72
CA SER A 254 -13.67 -32.36 3.58
C SER A 254 -12.28 -31.71 3.49
N LYS A 255 -12.23 -30.41 3.14
CA LYS A 255 -11.01 -29.64 2.89
C LYS A 255 -10.21 -30.17 1.72
N LYS A 256 -10.88 -30.81 0.77
CA LYS A 256 -10.30 -31.46 -0.42
C LYS A 256 -10.91 -30.94 -1.71
N TRP A 257 -10.19 -31.11 -2.80
CA TRP A 257 -10.64 -30.70 -4.13
C TRP A 257 -11.46 -31.80 -4.78
N HIS A 258 -12.45 -31.39 -5.55
CA HIS A 258 -13.27 -32.25 -6.40
C HIS A 258 -13.35 -31.60 -7.78
N ASP A 259 -13.33 -32.40 -8.84
CA ASP A 259 -13.82 -32.01 -10.15
C ASP A 259 -15.35 -32.07 -10.13
N VAL A 260 -15.99 -31.17 -10.87
CA VAL A 260 -17.46 -31.10 -10.96
C VAL A 260 -17.91 -30.73 -12.37
N PRO A 261 -19.16 -31.03 -12.74
CA PRO A 261 -19.70 -30.67 -14.04
C PRO A 261 -19.83 -29.15 -14.22
N THR A 262 -19.83 -28.70 -15.47
CA THR A 262 -19.91 -27.26 -15.83
C THR A 262 -21.17 -26.54 -15.35
N ASN A 263 -22.26 -27.28 -15.11
CA ASN A 263 -23.52 -26.73 -14.58
C ASN A 263 -23.59 -26.71 -13.05
N PHE A 264 -22.55 -27.21 -12.36
CA PHE A 264 -22.45 -27.17 -10.91
C PHE A 264 -22.47 -25.71 -10.42
N LYS A 265 -22.92 -25.50 -9.18
CA LYS A 265 -22.95 -24.17 -8.57
C LYS A 265 -22.23 -24.16 -7.24
N ALA A 266 -21.23 -23.30 -7.14
CA ALA A 266 -20.43 -23.10 -5.93
C ALA A 266 -20.26 -21.61 -5.64
N THR A 267 -19.86 -21.29 -4.40
CA THR A 267 -19.49 -19.92 -4.02
C THR A 267 -18.20 -19.48 -4.71
N ILE A 268 -17.96 -18.17 -4.80
CA ILE A 268 -16.87 -17.63 -5.61
C ILE A 268 -15.79 -17.04 -4.69
N LEU A 269 -14.54 -17.39 -4.97
CA LEU A 269 -13.38 -16.73 -4.36
C LEU A 269 -12.48 -16.17 -5.45
N CYS A 270 -12.35 -14.85 -5.45
CA CYS A 270 -11.46 -14.13 -6.35
C CYS A 270 -10.17 -13.74 -5.64
N GLU A 271 -9.05 -13.85 -6.32
CA GLU A 271 -7.77 -13.22 -6.00
C GLU A 271 -7.64 -11.96 -6.87
N ILE A 272 -7.40 -10.78 -6.26
CA ILE A 272 -7.40 -9.46 -6.95
C ILE A 272 -6.00 -8.87 -7.05
#